data_AF-A0ABD6HW33-F1
#
_entry.id   AF-A0ABD6HW33-F1
#
_cell.length_a   1.000
_cell.length_b   1.000
_cell.length_c   1.000
_cell.angle_alpha   90.00
_cell.angle_beta   90.00
_cell.angle_gamma   90.00
#
_symmetry.space_group_name_H-M   'P 1'
#
loop_
_entity.id
_entity.type
_entity.pdbx_description
1 polymer ?
#
loop_
_entity_poly.entity_id
_entity_poly.type
_entity_poly.pdbx_seq_one_letter_code
_entity_poly.pdbx_strand_id
1 'polypeptide(L)'
;MDNLITFIITISGAVVGGAIAGHYSFKATKDAHENQKRIADENERNIITSLLQSIHDEIETVFDNYHENMGVKLESLEENTPLLFYYPLVSDFFPVYNGNTFLLGRIKDNDLRKSIIKTYTLAKGLIDSYRMNNDLLQKYEHWDGVYSETQLQVHKDKAIVQYGALIAYAKALKLQHFKLKENVKQTVRILMKNGVLNEAK
;
A
#
# COMPACT_ATOMS: atom_id res chain seq x y z
N MET A 1 -75.39 5.25 -33.43
CA MET A 1 -74.24 4.47 -33.93
C MET A 1 -72.92 5.20 -33.70
N ASP A 2 -72.89 6.53 -33.79
CA ASP A 2 -71.67 7.35 -33.66
C ASP A 2 -70.93 7.24 -32.32
N ASN A 3 -71.63 7.11 -31.20
CA ASN A 3 -70.99 6.98 -29.88
C ASN A 3 -70.25 5.66 -29.68
N LEU A 4 -70.72 4.56 -30.29
CA LEU A 4 -70.08 3.24 -30.18
C LEU A 4 -68.78 3.19 -31.01
N ILE A 5 -68.80 3.78 -32.21
CA ILE A 5 -67.62 3.88 -33.08
C ILE A 5 -66.55 4.76 -32.43
N THR A 6 -66.94 5.90 -31.86
CA THR A 6 -66.03 6.81 -31.16
C THR A 6 -65.39 6.14 -29.93
N PHE A 7 -66.16 5.34 -29.19
CA PHE A 7 -65.67 4.57 -28.03
C PHE A 7 -64.68 3.47 -28.43
N ILE A 8 -64.96 2.72 -29.51
CA ILE A 8 -64.05 1.68 -30.01
C ILE A 8 -62.74 2.29 -30.53
N ILE A 9 -62.80 3.44 -31.22
CA ILE A 9 -61.61 4.14 -31.74
C ILE A 9 -60.74 4.67 -30.58
N THR A 10 -61.35 5.27 -29.55
CA THR A 10 -60.61 5.79 -28.39
C THR A 10 -59.96 4.69 -27.57
N ILE A 11 -60.64 3.56 -27.34
CA ILE A 11 -60.06 2.41 -26.64
C ILE A 11 -58.94 1.77 -27.47
N SER A 12 -59.17 1.58 -28.77
CA SER A 12 -58.15 0.99 -29.65
C SER A 12 -56.91 1.87 -29.73
N GLY A 13 -57.08 3.19 -29.84
CA GLY A 13 -55.98 4.15 -29.81
C GLY A 13 -55.22 4.16 -28.48
N ALA A 14 -55.92 4.07 -27.34
CA ALA A 14 -55.30 4.01 -26.01
C ALA A 14 -54.52 2.70 -25.79
N VAL A 15 -55.03 1.56 -26.25
CA VAL A 15 -54.35 0.26 -26.15
C VAL A 15 -53.11 0.22 -27.03
N VAL A 16 -53.21 0.66 -28.28
CA VAL A 16 -52.07 0.71 -29.21
C VAL A 16 -51.03 1.72 -28.75
N GLY A 17 -51.46 2.91 -28.33
CA GLY A 17 -50.57 3.94 -27.77
C GLY A 17 -49.88 3.48 -26.50
N GLY A 18 -50.59 2.82 -25.60
CA GLY A 18 -50.05 2.23 -24.37
C GLY A 18 -49.05 1.10 -24.62
N ALA A 19 -49.31 0.23 -25.60
CA ALA A 19 -48.39 -0.85 -25.98
C ALA A 19 -47.10 -0.31 -26.59
N ILE A 20 -47.19 0.68 -27.49
CA ILE A 20 -46.01 1.34 -28.09
C ILE A 20 -45.22 2.07 -27.00
N ALA A 21 -45.88 2.90 -26.19
CA ALA A 21 -45.23 3.62 -25.09
C ALA A 21 -44.57 2.68 -24.07
N GLY A 22 -45.23 1.58 -23.72
CA GLY A 22 -44.69 0.55 -22.82
C GLY A 22 -43.44 -0.14 -23.40
N HIS A 23 -43.45 -0.50 -24.69
CA HIS A 23 -42.30 -1.12 -25.34
C HIS A 23 -41.08 -0.20 -25.39
N TYR A 24 -41.27 1.06 -25.81
CA TYR A 24 -40.18 2.05 -25.82
C TYR A 24 -39.69 2.39 -24.41
N SER A 25 -40.58 2.46 -23.42
CA SER A 25 -40.20 2.70 -22.03
C SER A 25 -39.38 1.54 -21.45
N PHE A 26 -39.77 0.30 -21.75
CA PHE A 26 -39.03 -0.89 -21.33
C PHE A 26 -37.63 -0.94 -21.97
N LYS A 27 -37.55 -0.68 -23.28
CA LYS A 27 -36.26 -0.61 -24.00
C LYS A 27 -35.37 0.50 -23.44
N ALA A 28 -35.89 1.70 -23.27
CA ALA A 28 -35.15 2.83 -22.72
C ALA A 28 -34.66 2.55 -21.28
N THR A 29 -35.47 1.89 -20.45
CA THR A 29 -35.09 1.51 -19.09
C THR A 29 -33.98 0.46 -19.09
N LYS A 30 -34.06 -0.53 -19.98
CA LYS A 30 -33.02 -1.55 -20.13
C LYS A 30 -31.71 -0.94 -20.62
N ASP A 31 -31.77 -0.12 -21.66
CA ASP A 31 -30.60 0.58 -22.22
C ASP A 31 -29.96 1.51 -21.17
N ALA A 32 -30.79 2.24 -20.39
CA ALA A 32 -30.31 3.09 -19.30
C ALA A 32 -29.63 2.27 -18.19
N HIS A 33 -30.19 1.12 -17.81
CA HIS A 33 -29.60 0.24 -16.81
C HIS A 33 -28.26 -0.35 -17.27
N GLU A 34 -28.19 -0.83 -18.52
CA GLU A 34 -26.95 -1.33 -19.10
C GLU A 34 -25.87 -0.24 -19.19
N ASN A 35 -26.25 0.98 -19.59
CA ASN A 35 -25.33 2.12 -19.62
C ASN A 35 -24.87 2.51 -18.21
N GLN A 36 -25.76 2.51 -17.22
CA GLN A 36 -25.41 2.80 -15.83
C GLN A 36 -24.45 1.75 -15.26
N LYS A 37 -24.66 0.46 -15.57
CA LYS A 37 -23.74 -0.61 -15.21
C LYS A 37 -22.36 -0.41 -15.85
N ARG A 38 -22.32 -0.08 -17.14
CA ARG A 38 -21.06 0.21 -17.85
C ARG A 38 -20.31 1.39 -17.24
N ILE A 39 -21.00 2.48 -16.94
CA ILE A 39 -20.40 3.66 -16.28
C ILE A 39 -19.87 3.29 -14.89
N ALA A 40 -20.61 2.49 -14.12
CA ALA A 40 -20.16 2.03 -12.81
C ALA A 40 -18.91 1.14 -12.91
N ASP A 41 -18.87 0.22 -13.87
CA ASP A 41 -17.72 -0.66 -14.13
C ASP A 41 -16.48 0.14 -14.60
N GLU A 42 -16.68 1.15 -15.46
CA GLU A 42 -15.61 2.06 -15.91
C GLU A 42 -15.08 2.91 -14.76
N ASN A 43 -15.96 3.47 -13.92
CA ASN A 43 -15.55 4.26 -12.77
C ASN A 43 -14.77 3.42 -11.74
N GLU A 44 -15.22 2.19 -11.48
CA GLU A 44 -14.50 1.27 -10.59
C GLU A 44 -13.10 0.93 -11.15
N ARG A 45 -12.98 0.69 -12.46
CA ARG A 45 -11.67 0.48 -13.09
C ARG A 45 -10.75 1.69 -12.94
N ASN A 46 -11.28 2.90 -13.13
CA ASN A 46 -10.50 4.13 -12.99
C ASN A 46 -10.00 4.31 -11.55
N ILE A 47 -10.87 4.09 -10.56
CA ILE A 47 -10.50 4.15 -9.12
C ILE A 47 -9.36 3.19 -8.81
N ILE A 48 -9.47 1.93 -9.26
CA ILE A 48 -8.42 0.93 -9.00
C ILE A 48 -7.13 1.29 -9.75
N THR A 49 -7.22 1.80 -10.97
CA THR A 49 -6.03 2.21 -11.75
C THR A 49 -5.30 3.36 -11.07
N SER A 50 -6.03 4.41 -10.67
CA SER A 50 -5.47 5.55 -9.92
C SER A 50 -4.84 5.10 -8.60
N LEU A 51 -5.50 4.18 -7.88
CA LEU A 51 -4.94 3.64 -6.65
C LEU A 51 -3.61 2.90 -6.88
N LEU A 52 -3.56 2.03 -7.88
CA LEU A 52 -2.35 1.26 -8.18
C LEU A 52 -1.19 2.17 -8.62
N GLN A 53 -1.49 3.25 -9.35
CA GLN A 53 -0.54 4.34 -9.65
C GLN A 53 -0.02 5.01 -8.39
N SER A 54 -0.91 5.47 -7.52
CA SER A 54 -0.47 6.12 -6.28
C SER A 54 0.32 5.19 -5.36
N ILE A 55 -0.03 3.89 -5.30
CA ILE A 55 0.73 2.89 -4.53
C ILE A 55 2.12 2.67 -5.14
N HIS A 56 2.23 2.62 -6.47
CA HIS A 56 3.51 2.51 -7.15
C HIS A 56 4.43 3.68 -6.77
N ASP A 57 3.94 4.91 -6.94
CA ASP A 57 4.73 6.11 -6.69
C ASP A 57 5.12 6.23 -5.21
N GLU A 58 4.21 5.86 -4.28
CA GLU A 58 4.51 5.81 -2.86
C GLU A 58 5.61 4.78 -2.54
N ILE A 59 5.50 3.56 -3.06
CA ILE A 59 6.49 2.50 -2.81
C ILE A 59 7.87 2.93 -3.30
N GLU A 60 7.99 3.46 -4.52
CA GLU A 60 9.27 3.91 -5.08
C GLU A 60 9.82 5.08 -4.27
N THR A 61 9.06 6.15 -4.10
CA THR A 61 9.52 7.37 -3.42
C THR A 61 9.96 7.09 -1.98
N VAL A 62 9.18 6.30 -1.23
CA VAL A 62 9.49 5.99 0.16
C VAL A 62 10.70 5.06 0.25
N PHE A 63 10.77 4.05 -0.62
CA PHE A 63 11.89 3.11 -0.60
C PHE A 63 13.20 3.77 -1.02
N ASP A 64 13.18 4.62 -2.04
CA ASP A 64 14.37 5.34 -2.52
C ASP A 64 14.90 6.30 -1.45
N ASN A 65 14.03 7.12 -0.87
CA ASN A 65 14.40 7.99 0.23
C ASN A 65 14.97 7.21 1.43
N TYR A 66 14.36 6.08 1.78
CA TYR A 66 14.91 5.19 2.81
C TYR A 66 16.28 4.63 2.41
N HIS A 67 16.43 4.16 1.17
CA HIS A 67 17.63 3.49 0.70
C HIS A 67 18.82 4.44 0.68
N GLU A 68 18.64 5.65 0.15
CA GLU A 68 19.66 6.69 0.09
C GLU A 68 20.16 7.11 1.47
N ASN A 69 19.24 7.24 2.44
CA ASN A 69 19.60 7.73 3.78
C ASN A 69 20.13 6.64 4.72
N MET A 70 19.57 5.44 4.64
CA MET A 70 19.80 4.39 5.64
C MET A 70 20.09 3.01 5.04
N GLY A 71 19.44 2.65 3.92
CA GLY A 71 19.68 1.36 3.28
C GLY A 71 21.14 1.16 2.87
N VAL A 72 21.77 2.16 2.24
CA VAL A 72 23.20 2.10 1.85
C VAL A 72 24.11 1.88 3.06
N LYS A 73 23.86 2.57 4.18
CA LYS A 73 24.64 2.42 5.43
C LYS A 73 24.55 0.99 5.98
N LEU A 74 23.35 0.41 5.94
CA LEU A 74 23.12 -0.95 6.41
C LEU A 74 23.74 -2.01 5.48
N GLU A 75 23.75 -1.76 4.18
CA GLU A 75 24.43 -2.62 3.20
C GLU A 75 25.95 -2.59 3.39
N SER A 76 26.53 -1.40 3.60
CA SER A 76 27.96 -1.21 3.85
C SER A 76 28.44 -1.66 5.22
N LEU A 77 27.53 -2.02 6.13
CA LEU A 77 27.89 -2.45 7.48
C LEU A 77 28.70 -3.77 7.43
N GLU A 78 29.90 -3.75 8.00
CA GLU A 78 30.80 -4.90 8.06
C GLU A 78 30.21 -6.03 8.91
N GLU A 79 30.61 -7.27 8.63
CA GLU A 79 30.19 -8.40 9.45
C GLU A 79 30.64 -8.23 10.90
N ASN A 80 29.75 -8.59 11.83
CA ASN A 80 29.98 -8.50 13.28
C ASN A 80 30.21 -7.07 13.81
N THR A 81 29.80 -6.04 13.07
CA THR A 81 29.74 -4.67 13.56
C THR A 81 28.29 -4.24 13.84
N PRO A 82 28.04 -3.46 14.90
CA PRO A 82 26.71 -2.95 15.20
C PRO A 82 26.36 -1.71 14.37
N LEU A 83 25.06 -1.45 14.20
CA LEU A 83 24.58 -0.19 13.64
C LEU A 83 24.51 0.88 14.74
N LEU A 84 25.61 1.62 14.93
CA LEU A 84 25.71 2.75 15.88
C LEU A 84 25.19 4.05 15.26
N PHE A 85 23.98 4.03 14.71
CA PHE A 85 23.37 5.21 14.12
C PHE A 85 21.88 5.28 14.47
N TYR A 86 21.44 6.43 14.95
CA TYR A 86 20.04 6.70 15.24
C TYR A 86 19.26 6.98 13.97
N TYR A 87 18.26 6.13 13.66
CA TYR A 87 17.34 6.41 12.56
C TYR A 87 16.09 7.15 13.07
N PRO A 88 15.84 8.40 12.64
CA PRO A 88 14.68 9.16 13.08
C PRO A 88 13.40 8.62 12.45
N LEU A 89 12.41 8.27 13.29
CA LEU A 89 11.16 7.63 12.88
C LEU A 89 9.93 8.46 13.26
N VAL A 90 9.91 9.72 12.82
CA VAL A 90 8.94 10.72 13.28
C VAL A 90 7.75 10.90 12.31
N SER A 91 7.86 10.43 11.06
CA SER A 91 6.89 10.71 10.00
C SER A 91 6.01 9.51 9.64
N ASP A 92 4.77 9.80 9.20
CA ASP A 92 3.92 8.81 8.53
C ASP A 92 4.34 8.69 7.07
N PHE A 93 5.04 7.61 6.74
CA PHE A 93 5.61 7.39 5.41
C PHE A 93 4.64 6.76 4.41
N PHE A 94 3.43 6.35 4.81
CA PHE A 94 2.52 5.57 3.95
C PHE A 94 1.10 6.14 3.83
N PRO A 95 0.92 7.44 3.54
CA PRO A 95 -0.40 8.07 3.49
C PRO A 95 -1.34 7.48 2.43
N VAL A 96 -0.84 7.09 1.26
CA VAL A 96 -1.65 6.49 0.18
C VAL A 96 -2.16 5.12 0.63
N TYR A 97 -1.27 4.23 1.05
CA TYR A 97 -1.67 2.90 1.49
C TYR A 97 -2.62 2.96 2.69
N ASN A 98 -2.26 3.71 3.74
CA ASN A 98 -3.07 3.80 4.95
C ASN A 98 -4.44 4.42 4.66
N GLY A 99 -4.49 5.48 3.84
CA GLY A 99 -5.73 6.16 3.46
C GLY A 99 -6.66 5.34 2.56
N ASN A 100 -6.14 4.34 1.84
CA ASN A 100 -6.88 3.59 0.82
C ASN A 100 -6.97 2.07 1.08
N THR A 101 -6.68 1.61 2.31
CA THR A 101 -6.73 0.18 2.66
C THR A 101 -8.06 -0.50 2.29
N PHE A 102 -9.18 0.21 2.39
CA PHE A 102 -10.51 -0.29 2.03
C PHE A 102 -10.68 -0.61 0.53
N LEU A 103 -9.89 0.02 -0.35
CA LEU A 103 -9.90 -0.24 -1.78
C LEU A 103 -9.03 -1.44 -2.18
N LEU A 104 -8.09 -1.86 -1.33
CA LEU A 104 -7.22 -3.02 -1.63
C LEU A 104 -8.03 -4.30 -1.88
N GLY A 105 -9.13 -4.49 -1.15
CA GLY A 105 -10.02 -5.64 -1.33
C GLY A 105 -10.72 -5.69 -2.69
N ARG A 106 -10.74 -4.57 -3.43
CA ARG A 106 -11.35 -4.45 -4.76
C ARG A 106 -10.36 -4.78 -5.89
N ILE A 107 -9.06 -4.90 -5.59
CA ILE A 107 -8.05 -5.35 -6.55
C ILE A 107 -8.33 -6.83 -6.87
N LYS A 108 -8.69 -7.13 -8.13
CA LYS A 108 -9.05 -8.47 -8.57
C LYS A 108 -7.86 -9.45 -8.60
N ASP A 109 -6.67 -8.96 -8.93
CA ASP A 109 -5.45 -9.76 -8.94
C ASP A 109 -5.01 -10.06 -7.49
N ASN A 110 -5.12 -11.34 -7.10
CA ASN A 110 -4.77 -11.81 -5.77
C ASN A 110 -3.28 -11.71 -5.47
N ASP A 111 -2.42 -11.97 -6.47
CA ASP A 111 -0.97 -11.97 -6.29
C ASP A 111 -0.45 -10.53 -6.19
N LEU A 112 -0.97 -9.62 -7.01
CA LEU A 112 -0.71 -8.19 -6.89
C LEU A 112 -1.12 -7.68 -5.51
N ARG A 113 -2.36 -7.94 -5.10
CA ARG A 113 -2.89 -7.50 -3.80
C ARG A 113 -2.03 -8.03 -2.64
N LYS A 114 -1.67 -9.31 -2.67
CA LYS A 114 -0.78 -9.93 -1.67
C LYS A 114 0.61 -9.30 -1.68
N SER A 115 1.16 -9.01 -2.86
CA SER A 115 2.48 -8.40 -3.03
C SER A 115 2.53 -7.00 -2.41
N ILE A 116 1.52 -6.16 -2.68
CA ILE A 116 1.35 -4.83 -2.07
C ILE A 116 1.32 -4.97 -0.55
N ILE A 117 0.38 -5.74 0.00
CA ILE A 117 0.23 -5.91 1.45
C ILE A 117 1.55 -6.36 2.09
N LYS A 118 2.21 -7.36 1.49
CA LYS A 118 3.50 -7.87 1.97
C LYS A 118 4.59 -6.80 1.98
N THR A 119 4.68 -5.95 0.96
CA THR A 119 5.65 -4.84 0.92
C THR A 119 5.45 -3.90 2.10
N TYR A 120 4.22 -3.44 2.35
CA TYR A 120 3.96 -2.56 3.48
C TYR A 120 4.13 -3.25 4.84
N THR A 121 3.82 -4.54 4.95
CA THR A 121 4.11 -5.32 6.17
C THR A 121 5.61 -5.38 6.44
N LEU A 122 6.43 -5.67 5.43
CA LEU A 122 7.89 -5.71 5.56
C LEU A 122 8.47 -4.33 5.88
N ALA A 123 7.96 -3.27 5.25
CA ALA A 123 8.43 -1.91 5.50
C ALA A 123 8.11 -1.46 6.94
N LYS A 124 6.89 -1.72 7.42
CA LYS A 124 6.50 -1.44 8.82
C LYS A 124 7.32 -2.27 9.81
N GLY A 125 7.55 -3.56 9.52
CA GLY A 125 8.41 -4.41 10.35
C GLY A 125 9.85 -3.90 10.43
N LEU A 126 10.38 -3.39 9.32
CA LEU A 126 11.72 -2.80 9.29
C LEU A 126 11.80 -1.50 10.12
N ILE A 127 10.77 -0.65 10.06
CA ILE A 127 10.63 0.54 10.92
C ILE A 127 10.66 0.14 12.40
N ASP A 128 9.89 -0.88 12.79
CA ASP A 128 9.89 -1.37 14.17
C ASP A 128 11.26 -1.92 14.58
N SER A 129 11.97 -2.58 13.66
CA SER A 129 13.34 -3.01 13.91
C SER A 129 14.32 -1.85 14.08
N TYR A 130 14.17 -0.73 13.36
CA TYR A 130 14.97 0.46 13.64
C TYR A 130 14.66 1.06 15.02
N ARG A 131 13.40 1.05 15.48
CA ARG A 131 13.06 1.48 16.85
C ARG A 131 13.78 0.65 17.90
N MET A 132 13.79 -0.67 17.71
CA MET A 132 14.50 -1.59 18.60
C MET A 132 16.02 -1.37 18.58
N ASN A 133 16.61 -1.12 17.40
CA ASN A 133 18.03 -0.79 17.31
C ASN A 133 18.36 0.50 18.06
N ASN A 134 17.54 1.54 17.93
CA ASN A 134 17.72 2.81 18.63
C ASN A 134 17.64 2.64 20.17
N ASP A 135 16.73 1.79 20.67
CA ASP A 135 16.62 1.46 22.10
C ASP A 135 17.85 0.70 22.61
N LEU A 136 18.34 -0.28 21.85
CA LEU A 136 19.58 -1.00 22.18
C LEU A 136 20.80 -0.05 22.19
N LEU A 137 20.86 0.87 21.22
CA LEU A 137 21.92 1.87 21.13
C LEU A 137 21.89 2.80 22.35
N GLN A 138 20.71 3.26 22.75
CA GLN A 138 20.56 4.10 23.93
C GLN A 138 21.01 3.40 25.21
N LYS A 139 20.70 2.10 25.35
CA LYS A 139 21.15 1.29 26.50
C LYS A 139 22.67 1.12 26.51
N TYR A 140 23.28 0.89 25.34
CA TYR A 140 24.72 0.81 25.22
C TYR A 140 25.37 2.14 25.62
N GLU A 141 24.96 3.25 25.01
CA GLU A 141 25.50 4.59 25.29
C GLU A 141 25.33 4.98 26.76
N HIS A 142 24.20 4.62 27.38
CA HIS A 142 23.99 4.85 28.81
C HIS A 142 25.04 4.13 29.68
N TRP A 143 25.24 2.82 29.48
CA TRP A 143 26.19 2.07 30.30
C TRP A 143 27.65 2.42 30.00
N ASP A 144 27.96 2.76 28.75
CA ASP A 144 29.28 3.23 28.34
C ASP A 144 29.62 4.58 28.98
N GLY A 145 28.64 5.50 29.01
CA GLY A 145 28.76 6.77 29.74
C GLY A 145 28.94 6.59 31.24
N VAL A 146 28.11 5.76 31.88
CA VAL A 146 28.22 5.47 33.33
C VAL A 146 29.56 4.82 33.67
N TYR A 147 30.06 3.90 32.83
CA TYR A 147 31.39 3.33 33.02
C TYR A 147 32.48 4.41 32.90
N SER A 148 32.37 5.31 31.93
CA SER A 148 33.31 6.42 31.76
C SER A 148 33.42 7.32 33.00
N GLU A 149 32.29 7.52 33.70
CA GLU A 149 32.26 8.30 34.95
C GLU A 149 32.75 7.53 36.18
N THR A 150 32.34 6.27 36.32
CA THR A 150 32.51 5.49 37.56
C THR A 150 33.75 4.59 37.57
N GLN A 151 34.24 4.20 36.39
CA GLN A 151 35.32 3.23 36.16
C GLN A 151 35.08 1.85 36.79
N LEU A 152 33.86 1.52 37.21
CA LEU A 152 33.55 0.22 37.80
C LEU A 152 33.34 -0.85 36.72
N GLN A 153 33.99 -2.00 36.89
CA GLN A 153 33.95 -3.11 35.93
C GLN A 153 32.52 -3.59 35.62
N VAL A 154 31.61 -3.58 36.61
CA VAL A 154 30.21 -3.98 36.42
C VAL A 154 29.48 -3.15 35.34
N HIS A 155 29.82 -1.87 35.19
CA HIS A 155 29.20 -1.01 34.17
C HIS A 155 29.80 -1.28 32.79
N LYS A 156 31.11 -1.55 32.73
CA LYS A 156 31.78 -2.00 31.51
C LYS A 156 31.18 -3.32 31.00
N ASP A 157 30.97 -4.28 31.89
CA ASP A 157 30.38 -5.58 31.52
C ASP A 157 28.96 -5.40 30.96
N LYS A 158 28.16 -4.49 31.53
CA LYS A 158 26.85 -4.14 30.98
C LYS A 158 26.95 -3.53 29.58
N ALA A 159 27.86 -2.58 29.36
CA ALA A 159 28.07 -1.97 28.05
C ALA A 159 28.48 -3.03 27.00
N ILE A 160 29.40 -3.94 27.34
CA ILE A 160 29.83 -5.05 26.48
C ILE A 160 28.65 -5.95 26.09
N VAL A 161 27.77 -6.28 27.05
CA VAL A 161 26.56 -7.08 26.78
C VAL A 161 25.63 -6.37 25.79
N GLN A 162 25.38 -5.07 25.97
CA GLN A 162 24.52 -4.31 25.05
C GLN A 162 25.16 -4.18 23.65
N TYR A 163 26.48 -3.98 23.59
CA TYR A 163 27.21 -3.94 22.32
C TYR A 163 27.12 -5.26 21.56
N GLY A 164 27.24 -6.39 22.26
CA GLY A 164 27.02 -7.73 21.69
C GLY A 164 25.59 -7.92 21.17
N ALA A 165 24.58 -7.42 21.89
CA ALA A 165 23.19 -7.44 21.45
C ALA A 165 22.98 -6.61 20.17
N LEU A 166 23.60 -5.43 20.06
CA LEU A 166 23.58 -4.60 18.85
C LEU A 166 24.20 -5.32 17.64
N ILE A 167 25.32 -6.01 17.81
CA ILE A 167 25.94 -6.81 16.74
C ILE A 167 24.99 -7.90 16.25
N ALA A 168 24.38 -8.65 17.18
CA ALA A 168 23.44 -9.71 16.84
C ALA A 168 22.21 -9.15 16.11
N TYR A 169 21.69 -8.01 16.57
CA TYR A 169 20.50 -7.38 16.01
C TYR A 169 20.75 -6.76 14.64
N ALA A 170 21.94 -6.18 14.41
CA ALA A 170 22.33 -5.64 13.11
C ALA A 170 22.25 -6.68 11.98
N LYS A 171 22.57 -7.95 12.26
CA LYS A 171 22.41 -9.06 11.30
C LYS A 171 20.94 -9.26 10.90
N ALA A 172 20.04 -9.25 11.88
CA ALA A 172 18.61 -9.39 11.63
C ALA A 172 18.05 -8.19 10.84
N LEU A 173 18.49 -6.98 11.18
CA LEU A 173 18.11 -5.75 10.48
C LEU A 173 18.56 -5.79 9.00
N LYS A 174 19.81 -6.20 8.74
CA LYS A 174 20.36 -6.37 7.39
C LYS A 174 19.58 -7.41 6.58
N LEU A 175 19.20 -8.52 7.19
CA LEU A 175 18.35 -9.54 6.55
C LEU A 175 16.96 -8.99 6.19
N GLN A 176 16.31 -8.25 7.09
CA GLN A 176 15.01 -7.63 6.82
C GLN A 176 15.09 -6.60 5.70
N HIS A 177 16.15 -5.78 5.68
CA HIS A 177 16.42 -4.83 4.61
C HIS A 177 16.48 -5.52 3.24
N PHE A 178 17.27 -6.57 3.09
CA PHE A 178 17.36 -7.29 1.81
C PHE A 178 16.04 -7.95 1.41
N LYS A 179 15.28 -8.50 2.38
CA LYS A 179 13.94 -9.04 2.11
C LYS A 179 12.97 -7.96 1.62
N LEU A 180 12.99 -6.77 2.22
CA LEU A 180 12.19 -5.64 1.78
C LEU A 180 12.61 -5.18 0.38
N LYS A 181 13.91 -4.97 0.15
CA LYS A 181 14.48 -4.55 -1.14
C LYS A 181 14.05 -5.47 -2.28
N GLU A 182 14.12 -6.78 -2.06
CA GLU A 182 13.68 -7.75 -3.07
C GLU A 182 12.15 -7.71 -3.27
N ASN A 183 11.38 -7.60 -2.19
CA ASN A 183 9.92 -7.55 -2.32
C ASN A 183 9.43 -6.27 -3.00
N VAL A 184 10.05 -5.12 -2.73
CA VAL A 184 9.78 -3.85 -3.41
C VAL A 184 9.99 -3.99 -4.91
N LYS A 185 11.16 -4.51 -5.35
CA LYS A 185 11.43 -4.78 -6.77
C LYS A 185 10.38 -5.67 -7.41
N GLN A 186 9.96 -6.72 -6.71
CA GLN A 186 8.91 -7.63 -7.18
C GLN A 186 7.56 -6.93 -7.29
N THR A 187 7.15 -6.17 -6.29
CA THR A 187 5.87 -5.45 -6.27
C THR A 187 5.81 -4.40 -7.38
N VAL A 188 6.83 -3.57 -7.54
CA VAL A 188 6.93 -2.57 -8.62
C VAL A 188 6.80 -3.24 -9.99
N ARG A 189 7.53 -4.36 -10.20
CA ARG A 189 7.42 -5.11 -11.46
C ARG A 189 6.02 -5.66 -11.72
N ILE A 190 5.31 -6.13 -10.69
CA ILE A 190 3.92 -6.64 -10.85
C ILE A 190 2.96 -5.49 -11.12
N LEU A 191 3.15 -4.32 -10.48
CA LEU A 191 2.38 -3.11 -10.74
C LEU A 191 2.53 -2.66 -12.20
N MET A 192 3.76 -2.60 -12.71
CA MET A 192 4.02 -2.25 -14.12
C MET A 192 3.34 -3.23 -15.09
N LYS A 193 3.39 -4.54 -14.82
CA LYS A 193 2.69 -5.56 -15.63
C LYS A 193 1.17 -5.39 -15.63
N ASN A 194 0.62 -4.81 -14.57
CA ASN A 194 -0.81 -4.50 -14.44
C ASN A 194 -1.18 -3.13 -15.06
N GLY A 195 -0.27 -2.51 -15.83
CA GLY A 195 -0.58 -1.34 -16.65
C GLY A 195 -0.50 -0.01 -15.91
N VAL A 196 0.09 0.02 -14.72
CA VAL A 196 0.19 1.23 -13.87
C VAL A 196 0.86 2.42 -14.59
N LEU A 197 1.84 2.16 -15.46
CA LEU A 197 2.57 3.19 -16.23
C LEU A 197 2.25 3.20 -17.73
N ASN A 198 1.18 2.51 -18.15
CA ASN A 198 0.70 2.64 -19.52
C ASN A 198 -0.15 3.89 -19.61
N GLU A 199 0.48 5.05 -19.78
CA GLU A 199 -0.25 6.27 -20.12
C GLU A 199 -1.05 6.02 -21.41
N ALA A 200 -2.36 6.20 -21.35
CA ALA A 200 -3.17 6.32 -22.54
C ALA A 200 -2.74 7.61 -23.24
N LYS A 201 -2.04 7.48 -24.37
CA LYS A 201 -1.83 8.58 -25.32
C LYS A 201 -3.17 9.09 -25.85
#